data_AF-A0ABD5CH71-F1
#
_entry.id   AF-A0ABD5CH71-F1
#
_cell.length_a   1.000
_cell.length_b   1.000
_cell.length_c   1.000
_cell.angle_alpha   90.00
_cell.angle_beta   90.00
_cell.angle_gamma   90.00
#
_symmetry.space_group_name_H-M   'P 1'
#
loop_
_entity.id
_entity.type
_entity.pdbx_description
1 polymer ?
#
loop_
_entity_poly.entity_id
_entity_poly.type
_entity_poly.pdbx_seq_one_letter_code
_entity_poly.pdbx_strand_id
1 'polypeptide(L)'
;MAVERLKLDERLPDDLALPGGGNGNHTFFHATLAQARTHGYTARQLIRALAGGGGHRVVVGTPEQIADDIEHWFKGGAADGFNLMPDVLPGGLQDFTDGVVPLLQQRGIFRTDYEGRTLRDHFALPRPFSRHLLRREAAATA
;
A
#
# COMPACT_ATOMS: atom_id res chain seq x y z
N MET A 1 0.33 25.25 -17.19
CA MET A 1 1.79 25.50 -17.18
C MET A 1 2.44 24.47 -18.09
N ALA A 2 3.43 24.89 -18.87
CA ALA A 2 4.12 24.04 -19.84
C ALA A 2 5.16 23.17 -19.10
N VAL A 3 5.11 21.84 -19.24
CA VAL A 3 5.99 20.86 -18.56
C VAL A 3 7.46 21.11 -18.91
N GLU A 4 7.72 21.75 -20.03
CA GLU A 4 9.02 22.10 -20.59
C GLU A 4 9.82 23.05 -19.70
N ARG A 5 9.18 23.75 -18.74
CA ARG A 5 9.86 24.57 -17.73
C ARG A 5 10.53 23.74 -16.62
N LEU A 6 10.21 22.45 -16.50
CA LEU A 6 10.72 21.59 -15.44
C LEU A 6 12.03 20.92 -15.89
N LYS A 7 13.12 21.21 -15.19
CA LYS A 7 14.42 20.57 -15.41
C LYS A 7 14.70 19.55 -14.32
N LEU A 8 15.15 18.36 -14.72
CA LEU A 8 15.32 17.21 -13.83
C LEU A 8 16.30 17.47 -12.68
N ASP A 9 17.40 18.18 -12.96
CA ASP A 9 18.48 18.39 -11.98
C ASP A 9 18.42 19.77 -11.31
N GLU A 10 17.29 20.47 -11.43
CA GLU A 10 16.99 21.72 -10.74
C GLU A 10 15.79 21.54 -9.80
N ARG A 11 15.63 22.46 -8.83
CA ARG A 11 14.45 22.49 -7.95
C ARG A 11 13.20 22.86 -8.73
N LEU A 12 12.04 22.47 -8.19
CA LEU A 12 10.76 22.91 -8.75
C LEU A 12 10.62 24.44 -8.63
N PRO A 13 10.04 25.11 -9.65
CA PRO A 13 9.69 26.52 -9.55
C PRO A 13 8.68 26.80 -8.42
N ASP A 14 8.79 27.95 -7.78
CA ASP A 14 7.88 28.33 -6.68
C ASP A 14 6.50 28.79 -7.16
N ASP A 15 6.38 29.18 -8.43
CA ASP A 15 5.17 29.68 -9.09
C ASP A 15 4.29 28.57 -9.70
N LEU A 16 4.47 27.32 -9.28
CA LEU A 16 3.66 26.22 -9.79
C LEU A 16 2.19 26.39 -9.41
N ALA A 17 1.35 26.45 -10.44
CA ALA A 17 -0.10 26.46 -10.30
C ALA A 17 -0.66 25.04 -10.33
N LEU A 18 -1.77 24.84 -9.63
CA LEU A 18 -2.48 23.58 -9.61
C LEU A 18 -2.91 23.16 -11.04
N PRO A 19 -2.72 21.89 -11.44
CA PRO A 19 -3.15 21.39 -12.74
C PRO A 19 -4.65 21.54 -13.00
N GLY A 20 -5.07 21.46 -14.26
CA GLY A 20 -6.50 21.54 -14.63
C GLY A 20 -7.13 22.91 -14.43
N GLY A 21 -6.33 23.98 -14.43
CA GLY A 21 -6.81 25.35 -14.24
C GLY A 21 -7.32 25.64 -12.83
N GLY A 22 -6.76 24.97 -11.81
CA GLY A 22 -7.20 25.13 -10.42
C GLY A 22 -8.18 24.05 -9.92
N ASN A 23 -8.59 23.13 -10.79
CA ASN A 23 -9.51 22.03 -10.44
C ASN A 23 -8.79 20.68 -10.22
N GLY A 24 -7.47 20.67 -10.14
CA GLY A 24 -6.67 19.48 -9.85
C GLY A 24 -6.82 18.97 -8.41
N ASN A 25 -6.17 17.86 -8.10
CA ASN A 25 -6.14 17.33 -6.73
C ASN A 25 -5.26 18.21 -5.83
N HIS A 26 -5.91 19.05 -5.03
CA HIS A 26 -5.26 19.99 -4.11
C HIS A 26 -4.35 19.28 -3.10
N THR A 27 -4.85 18.20 -2.48
CA THR A 27 -4.13 17.46 -1.45
C THR A 27 -2.80 16.91 -1.96
N PHE A 28 -2.83 16.16 -3.06
CA PHE A 28 -1.61 15.58 -3.62
C PHE A 28 -0.65 16.65 -4.13
N PHE A 29 -1.15 17.72 -4.75
CA PHE A 29 -0.33 18.82 -5.23
C PHE A 29 0.42 19.51 -4.08
N HIS A 30 -0.29 19.91 -3.03
CA HIS A 30 0.32 20.60 -1.90
C HIS A 30 1.24 19.68 -1.09
N ALA A 31 0.88 18.41 -0.88
CA ALA A 31 1.74 17.44 -0.22
C ALA A 31 3.05 17.20 -1.00
N THR A 32 2.96 17.08 -2.33
CA THR A 32 4.13 16.90 -3.20
C THR A 32 5.06 18.12 -3.15
N LEU A 33 4.50 19.34 -3.23
CA LEU A 33 5.29 20.57 -3.12
C LEU A 33 5.91 20.73 -1.72
N ALA A 34 5.18 20.41 -0.67
CA ALA A 34 5.69 20.45 0.69
C ALA A 34 6.88 19.49 0.84
N GLN A 35 6.76 18.24 0.38
CA GLN A 35 7.86 17.27 0.40
C GLN A 35 9.07 17.76 -0.40
N ALA A 36 8.86 18.29 -1.61
CA ALA A 36 9.95 18.83 -2.43
C ALA A 36 10.70 19.96 -1.72
N ARG A 37 9.97 20.87 -1.06
CA ARG A 37 10.53 22.01 -0.34
C ARG A 37 11.24 21.60 0.95
N THR A 38 10.62 20.76 1.77
CA THR A 38 11.19 20.29 3.05
C THR A 38 12.51 19.56 2.85
N HIS A 39 12.62 18.74 1.79
CA HIS A 39 13.85 18.00 1.50
C HIS A 39 14.78 18.73 0.51
N GLY A 40 14.36 19.87 -0.05
CA GLY A 40 15.13 20.63 -1.04
C GLY A 40 15.40 19.88 -2.34
N TYR A 41 14.52 18.95 -2.73
CA TYR A 41 14.71 18.04 -3.85
C TYR A 41 14.74 18.73 -5.21
N THR A 42 15.58 18.20 -6.11
CA THR A 42 15.43 18.43 -7.56
C THR A 42 14.20 17.70 -8.11
N ALA A 43 13.73 18.07 -9.29
CA ALA A 43 12.60 17.37 -9.93
C ALA A 43 12.87 15.85 -10.08
N ARG A 44 14.09 15.45 -10.44
CA ARG A 44 14.50 14.03 -10.54
C ARG A 44 14.42 13.32 -9.19
N GLN A 45 14.93 13.95 -8.13
CA GLN A 45 14.90 13.38 -6.79
C GLN A 45 13.46 13.24 -6.29
N LEU A 46 12.62 14.25 -6.53
CA LEU A 46 11.20 14.19 -6.17
C LEU A 46 10.48 13.06 -6.91
N ILE A 47 10.68 12.92 -8.23
CA ILE A 47 10.11 11.82 -9.02
C ILE A 47 10.51 10.46 -8.42
N ARG A 48 11.79 10.29 -8.07
CA ARG A 48 12.29 9.05 -7.44
C ARG A 48 11.67 8.81 -6.06
N ALA A 49 11.57 9.86 -5.24
CA ALA A 49 10.98 9.76 -3.91
C ALA A 49 9.48 9.41 -3.95
N LEU A 50 8.78 9.81 -5.02
CA LEU A 50 7.36 9.50 -5.23
C LEU A 50 7.11 8.21 -6.00
N ALA A 51 8.16 7.58 -6.56
CA ALA A 51 8.04 6.40 -7.41
C ALA A 51 7.37 5.20 -6.70
N GLY A 52 7.42 5.15 -5.37
CA GLY A 52 6.69 4.18 -4.55
C GLY A 52 5.21 4.50 -4.30
N GLY A 53 4.61 5.41 -5.07
CA GLY A 53 3.17 5.72 -5.00
C GLY A 53 2.76 6.75 -3.96
N GLY A 54 3.66 7.64 -3.53
CA GLY A 54 3.30 8.85 -2.76
C GLY A 54 2.51 8.59 -1.47
N GLY A 55 3.14 7.95 -0.48
CA GLY A 55 2.55 7.70 0.85
C GLY A 55 2.58 6.24 1.28
N HIS A 56 2.96 5.32 0.38
CA HIS A 56 3.18 3.93 0.74
C HIS A 56 4.55 3.72 1.37
N ARG A 57 4.64 2.67 2.21
CA ARG A 57 5.89 2.22 2.79
C ARG A 57 6.71 1.52 1.72
N VAL A 58 7.86 2.11 1.38
CA VAL A 58 8.83 1.50 0.47
C VAL A 58 9.92 0.85 1.32
N VAL A 59 10.12 -0.45 1.11
CA VAL A 59 11.16 -1.25 1.79
C VAL A 59 12.03 -1.87 0.72
N VAL A 60 13.34 -1.70 0.85
CA VAL A 60 14.33 -2.31 -0.05
C VAL A 60 15.38 -2.97 0.83
N GLY A 61 15.57 -4.28 0.66
CA GLY A 61 16.47 -5.06 1.49
C GLY A 61 16.42 -6.55 1.16
N THR A 62 17.10 -7.32 2.00
CA THR A 62 17.07 -8.80 1.99
C THR A 62 15.70 -9.34 2.42
N PRO A 63 15.36 -10.60 2.08
CA PRO A 63 14.12 -11.22 2.55
C PRO A 63 13.94 -11.16 4.08
N GLU A 64 15.02 -11.33 4.84
CA GLU A 64 15.03 -11.23 6.30
C GLU A 64 14.65 -9.84 6.78
N GLN A 65 15.23 -8.79 6.18
CA GLN A 65 14.92 -7.40 6.53
C GLN A 65 13.47 -7.04 6.22
N ILE A 66 12.93 -7.55 5.10
CA ILE A 66 11.53 -7.34 4.74
C ILE A 66 10.60 -8.10 5.71
N ALA A 67 10.95 -9.33 6.06
CA ALA A 67 10.19 -10.12 7.05
C ALA A 67 10.22 -9.47 8.45
N ASP A 68 11.36 -8.94 8.87
CA ASP A 68 11.51 -8.17 10.13
C ASP A 68 10.60 -6.94 10.15
N ASP A 69 10.52 -6.23 9.04
CA ASP A 69 9.67 -5.05 8.92
C ASP A 69 8.18 -5.39 9.01
N ILE A 70 7.74 -6.42 8.28
CA ILE A 70 6.36 -6.94 8.35
C ILE A 70 6.02 -7.39 9.76
N GLU A 71 6.91 -8.15 10.40
CA GLU A 71 6.73 -8.62 11.76
C GLU A 71 6.63 -7.47 12.77
N HIS A 72 7.48 -6.46 12.64
CA HIS A 72 7.45 -5.28 13.50
C HIS A 72 6.09 -4.57 13.45
N TRP A 73 5.56 -4.34 12.25
CA TRP A 73 4.26 -3.70 12.06
C TRP A 73 3.10 -4.57 12.56
N PHE A 74 3.12 -5.87 12.26
CA PHE A 74 2.07 -6.79 12.69
C PHE A 74 2.04 -6.95 14.21
N LYS A 75 3.19 -7.27 14.84
CA LYS A 75 3.30 -7.44 16.29
C LYS A 75 3.11 -6.13 17.05
N GLY A 76 3.40 -4.99 16.42
CA GLY A 76 3.11 -3.66 16.95
C GLY A 76 1.63 -3.27 16.88
N GLY A 77 0.76 -4.09 16.29
CA GLY A 77 -0.67 -3.79 16.13
C GLY A 77 -0.96 -2.68 15.12
N ALA A 78 -0.01 -2.39 14.23
CA ALA A 78 -0.15 -1.33 13.23
C ALA A 78 -0.92 -1.81 11.98
N ALA A 79 -0.95 -3.11 11.71
CA ALA A 79 -1.67 -3.71 10.60
C ALA A 79 -2.01 -5.19 10.84
N ASP A 80 -3.19 -5.64 10.39
CA ASP A 80 -3.59 -7.05 10.36
C ASP A 80 -3.13 -7.77 9.07
N GLY A 81 -2.70 -7.01 8.06
CA GLY A 81 -2.28 -7.50 6.76
C GLY A 81 -1.78 -6.36 5.86
N PHE A 82 -1.19 -6.72 4.72
CA PHE A 82 -0.51 -5.78 3.84
C PHE A 82 -0.97 -5.92 2.40
N ASN A 83 -1.17 -4.79 1.72
CA ASN A 83 -1.30 -4.74 0.27
C ASN A 83 0.10 -4.59 -0.32
N LEU A 84 0.55 -5.62 -1.05
CA LEU A 84 1.86 -5.62 -1.69
C LEU A 84 1.78 -4.91 -3.05
N MET A 85 2.77 -4.08 -3.34
CA MET A 85 2.99 -3.48 -4.64
C MET A 85 4.42 -3.79 -5.09
N PRO A 86 4.64 -4.94 -5.75
CA PRO A 86 5.93 -5.28 -6.31
C PRO A 86 6.39 -4.21 -7.31
N ASP A 87 7.70 -3.97 -7.36
CA ASP A 87 8.34 -3.04 -8.28
C ASP A 87 8.21 -3.49 -9.73
N VAL A 88 8.30 -4.80 -9.97
CA VAL A 88 8.11 -5.43 -11.27
C VAL A 88 7.32 -6.73 -11.14
N LEU A 89 6.40 -6.95 -12.08
CA LEU A 89 5.64 -8.19 -12.17
C LEU A 89 6.08 -9.01 -13.39
N PRO A 90 6.18 -10.36 -13.26
CA PRO A 90 5.91 -11.15 -12.06
C PRO A 90 7.10 -11.26 -11.08
N GLY A 91 8.31 -10.86 -11.49
CA GLY A 91 9.56 -11.16 -10.77
C GLY A 91 9.59 -10.71 -9.31
N GLY A 92 9.23 -9.47 -9.00
CA GLY A 92 9.24 -8.97 -7.62
C GLY A 92 8.21 -9.67 -6.73
N LEU A 93 7.12 -10.18 -7.30
CA LEU A 93 6.18 -11.03 -6.56
C LEU A 93 6.78 -12.41 -6.27
N GLN A 94 7.50 -13.00 -7.25
CA GLN A 94 8.17 -14.29 -7.07
C GLN A 94 9.27 -14.21 -6.02
N ASP A 95 10.10 -13.17 -6.06
CA ASP A 95 11.15 -12.93 -5.06
C ASP A 95 10.55 -12.82 -3.65
N PHE A 96 9.39 -12.16 -3.53
CA PHE A 96 8.67 -12.07 -2.26
C PHE A 96 8.10 -13.42 -1.81
N THR A 97 7.46 -14.18 -2.70
CA THR A 97 6.88 -15.49 -2.35
C THR A 97 7.92 -16.54 -2.02
N ASP A 98 9.08 -16.50 -2.68
CA ASP A 98 10.12 -17.51 -2.51
C ASP A 98 11.06 -17.14 -1.36
N GLY A 99 11.30 -15.84 -1.13
CA GLY A 99 12.19 -15.35 -0.08
C GLY A 99 11.49 -15.02 1.23
N VAL A 100 10.41 -14.21 1.20
CA VAL A 100 9.83 -13.61 2.41
C VAL A 100 8.76 -14.50 3.03
N VAL A 101 7.86 -15.07 2.22
CA VAL A 101 6.73 -15.88 2.75
C VAL A 101 7.19 -17.05 3.63
N PRO A 102 8.23 -17.84 3.29
CA PRO A 102 8.71 -18.92 4.15
C PRO A 102 9.20 -18.42 5.52
N LEU A 103 9.84 -17.25 5.57
CA LEU A 103 10.29 -16.63 6.82
C LEU A 103 9.10 -16.21 7.69
N LEU A 104 8.06 -15.63 7.10
CA LEU A 104 6.83 -15.26 7.81
C LEU A 104 6.09 -16.50 8.36
N GLN A 105 6.10 -17.61 7.61
CA GLN A 105 5.57 -18.90 8.05
C GLN A 105 6.37 -19.48 9.22
N GLN A 106 7.71 -19.48 9.13
CA GLN A 106 8.59 -19.91 10.21
C GLN A 106 8.39 -19.10 11.50
N ARG A 107 8.10 -17.81 11.38
CA ARG A 107 7.79 -16.90 12.50
C ARG A 107 6.37 -17.05 13.04
N GLY A 108 5.52 -17.88 12.41
CA GLY A 108 4.15 -18.12 12.83
C GLY A 108 3.19 -16.94 12.61
N ILE A 109 3.56 -15.98 11.75
CA ILE A 109 2.73 -14.79 11.43
C ILE A 109 2.12 -14.87 10.03
N PHE A 110 2.31 -15.98 9.33
CA PHE A 110 1.63 -16.27 8.07
C PHE A 110 1.23 -17.75 8.00
N ARG A 111 0.10 -18.01 7.34
CA ARG A 111 -0.43 -19.38 7.17
C ARG A 111 0.51 -20.25 6.34
N THR A 112 0.59 -21.53 6.66
CA THR A 112 1.34 -22.53 5.88
C THR A 112 0.50 -23.19 4.78
N ASP A 113 -0.83 -23.22 4.96
CA ASP A 113 -1.77 -23.76 3.98
C ASP A 113 -3.13 -23.04 4.07
N TYR A 114 -4.01 -23.26 3.10
CA TYR A 114 -5.38 -22.76 3.09
C TYR A 114 -6.34 -23.76 3.74
N GLU A 115 -6.93 -23.38 4.87
CA GLU A 115 -7.86 -24.26 5.60
C GLU A 115 -9.31 -24.17 5.09
N GLY A 116 -9.64 -23.10 4.37
CA GLY A 116 -10.98 -22.80 3.89
C GLY A 116 -11.09 -22.80 2.37
N ARG A 117 -12.30 -22.53 1.86
CA ARG A 117 -12.58 -22.48 0.42
C ARG A 117 -13.03 -21.11 -0.06
N THR A 118 -13.31 -20.20 0.86
CA THR A 118 -13.80 -18.87 0.55
C THR A 118 -12.83 -17.82 1.05
N LEU A 119 -12.87 -16.64 0.43
CA LEU A 119 -12.10 -15.50 0.88
C LEU A 119 -12.40 -15.12 2.33
N ARG A 120 -13.65 -15.33 2.77
CA ARG A 120 -14.03 -15.10 4.17
C ARG A 120 -13.30 -16.04 5.12
N ASP A 121 -13.19 -17.32 4.77
CA ASP A 121 -12.45 -18.28 5.58
C ASP A 121 -10.98 -17.85 5.72
N HIS A 122 -10.37 -17.35 4.64
CA HIS A 122 -8.97 -16.91 4.65
C HIS A 122 -8.71 -15.66 5.49
N PHE A 123 -9.74 -14.85 5.74
CA PHE A 123 -9.72 -13.68 6.63
C PHE A 123 -10.34 -13.97 8.01
N ALA A 124 -10.66 -15.23 8.32
CA ALA A 124 -11.38 -15.61 9.54
C ALA A 124 -12.70 -14.84 9.77
N LEU A 125 -13.42 -14.53 8.68
CA LEU A 125 -14.67 -13.80 8.71
C LEU A 125 -15.88 -14.75 8.69
N PRO A 126 -16.90 -14.55 9.53
CA PRO A 126 -18.12 -15.34 9.48
C PRO A 126 -18.90 -15.09 8.18
N ARG A 127 -19.64 -16.10 7.73
CA ARG A 127 -20.58 -15.94 6.63
C ARG A 127 -21.81 -15.16 7.12
N PRO A 128 -22.16 -14.03 6.49
CA PRO A 128 -23.33 -13.28 6.92
C PRO A 128 -24.62 -14.04 6.56
N PHE A 129 -25.57 -14.06 7.48
CA PHE A 129 -26.91 -14.57 7.20
C PHE A 129 -27.67 -13.61 6.29
N SER A 130 -28.50 -14.17 5.41
CA SER A 130 -29.42 -13.35 4.62
C SER A 130 -30.46 -12.71 5.54
N ARG A 131 -30.59 -11.38 5.48
CA ARG A 131 -31.60 -10.62 6.23
C ARG A 131 -33.04 -11.12 5.98
N HIS A 132 -33.30 -11.73 4.84
CA HIS A 132 -34.62 -12.26 4.48
C HIS A 132 -34.91 -13.60 5.17
N LEU A 133 -33.88 -14.42 5.44
CA LEU A 133 -34.04 -15.67 6.18
C LEU A 133 -34.36 -15.38 7.65
N LEU A 134 -33.60 -14.45 8.27
CA LEU A 134 -33.85 -14.01 9.65
C LEU A 134 -35.29 -13.49 9.84
N ARG A 135 -35.80 -12.72 8.86
CA ARG A 135 -37.16 -12.16 8.92
C ARG A 135 -38.25 -13.23 8.76
N ARG A 136 -38.00 -14.27 7.96
CA ARG A 136 -38.94 -15.38 7.77
C ARG A 136 -39.02 -16.26 9.02
N GLU A 137 -37.90 -16.52 9.69
CA GLU A 137 -37.89 -17.27 10.95
C GLU A 137 -38.62 -16.52 12.06
N ALA A 138 -38.34 -15.22 12.23
CA ALA A 138 -39.04 -14.37 13.20
C ALA A 138 -40.56 -14.32 12.97
N ALA A 139 -41.01 -14.23 11.71
CA ALA A 139 -42.43 -14.25 11.36
C ALA A 139 -43.09 -15.63 11.51
N ALA A 140 -42.31 -16.72 11.55
CA ALA A 140 -42.81 -18.07 11.76
C ALA A 140 -42.87 -18.48 13.25
N THR A 141 -42.27 -17.69 14.15
CA THR A 141 -42.27 -17.93 15.61
C THR A 141 -43.24 -17.01 16.38
N ALA A 142 -43.93 -16.12 15.68
CA ALA A 142 -44.95 -15.21 16.20
C ALA A 142 -46.36 -15.70 15.81
#